data_AF-A0AAV1EVC5-F1
#
_entry.id   AF-A0AAV1EVC5-F1
#
_cell.length_a   1.000
_cell.length_b   1.000
_cell.length_c   1.000
_cell.angle_alpha   90.00
_cell.angle_beta   90.00
_cell.angle_gamma   90.00
#
_symmetry.space_group_name_H-M   'P 1'
#
loop_
_entity.id
_entity.type
_entity.pdbx_description
1 polymer ?
#
loop_
_entity_poly.entity_id
_entity_poly.type
_entity_poly.pdbx_seq_one_letter_code
_entity_poly.pdbx_strand_id
1 'polypeptide(L)'
;MAILWALKWVEREKLKEVVISSDSAAALEALRADKSKACLDLVIEIQNIMCRIGSEHKVILCWVPVHPGVEGNEKVDLLAKESLLKGTGIHKPLGRVELKGLIQEGAIEEWQSGCEREAGRRRDRSVEFGLSDSPPYAGLVLDGVKTVESRWRPLLAPLENQTLAVHIAQRDWEGEEWKAVLSGPLGMNPSQINALMESGERFGRGVVAGLVDVGETWQCPISMQGEELQHLECSAVLIGLQEKHLTYLSNPRWLKEPLSTRGGRDLWTVEIPKELLP
;
A
#
# COMPACT_ATOMS: atom_id res chain seq x y z
N MET A 1 -10.45 6.24 -17.35
CA MET A 1 -10.55 7.66 -17.80
C MET A 1 -10.71 7.81 -19.31
N ALA A 2 -9.91 7.14 -20.15
CA ALA A 2 -10.03 7.26 -21.62
C ALA A 2 -11.44 6.90 -22.16
N ILE A 3 -12.00 5.78 -21.70
CA ILE A 3 -13.36 5.33 -22.07
C ILE A 3 -14.42 6.39 -21.73
N LEU A 4 -14.31 7.03 -20.55
CA LEU A 4 -15.24 8.08 -20.12
C LEU A 4 -15.23 9.27 -21.09
N TRP A 5 -14.05 9.73 -21.49
CA TRP A 5 -13.91 10.87 -22.40
C TRP A 5 -14.38 10.52 -23.82
N ALA A 6 -14.07 9.31 -24.30
CA ALA A 6 -14.58 8.83 -25.57
C ALA A 6 -16.12 8.85 -25.58
N LEU A 7 -16.76 8.35 -24.52
CA LEU A 7 -18.22 8.37 -24.39
C LEU A 7 -18.80 9.78 -24.30
N LYS A 8 -18.17 10.70 -23.55
CA LYS A 8 -18.59 12.12 -23.51
C LYS A 8 -18.51 12.78 -24.89
N TRP A 9 -17.51 12.42 -25.69
CA TRP A 9 -17.38 12.89 -27.07
C TRP A 9 -18.47 12.31 -27.98
N VAL A 10 -18.76 11.01 -27.87
CA VAL A 10 -19.88 10.36 -28.58
C VAL A 10 -21.22 11.02 -28.25
N GLU A 11 -21.48 11.29 -26.97
CA GLU A 11 -22.68 11.97 -26.50
C GLU A 11 -22.79 13.40 -27.08
N ARG A 12 -21.68 14.15 -27.07
CA ARG A 12 -21.62 15.52 -27.59
C ARG A 12 -21.84 15.59 -29.10
N GLU A 13 -21.18 14.72 -29.86
CA GLU A 13 -21.23 14.73 -31.33
C GLU A 13 -22.39 13.90 -31.90
N LYS A 14 -23.19 13.23 -31.04
CA LYS A 14 -24.38 12.43 -31.40
C LYS A 14 -24.10 11.36 -32.46
N LEU A 15 -23.00 10.62 -32.27
CA LEU A 15 -22.58 9.57 -33.22
C LEU A 15 -23.45 8.32 -33.06
N LYS A 16 -24.02 7.82 -34.16
CA LYS A 16 -25.03 6.73 -34.17
C LYS A 16 -24.48 5.33 -33.94
N GLU A 17 -23.31 5.03 -34.49
CA GLU A 17 -22.67 3.72 -34.35
C GLU A 17 -21.19 3.93 -34.07
N VAL A 18 -20.75 3.57 -32.86
CA VAL A 18 -19.38 3.79 -32.43
C VAL A 18 -18.84 2.51 -31.80
N VAL A 19 -17.62 2.13 -32.20
CA VAL A 19 -16.84 1.11 -31.54
C VAL A 19 -15.72 1.81 -30.78
N ILE A 20 -15.68 1.63 -29.48
CA ILE A 20 -14.61 2.10 -28.60
C ILE A 20 -13.74 0.89 -28.28
N SER A 21 -12.52 0.87 -28.80
CA SER A 21 -11.53 -0.15 -28.50
C SER A 21 -10.68 0.27 -27.30
N SER A 22 -10.54 -0.62 -26.32
CA SER A 22 -9.70 -0.42 -25.13
C SER A 22 -8.78 -1.61 -24.95
N ASP A 23 -7.53 -1.32 -24.61
CA ASP A 23 -6.50 -2.32 -24.36
C ASP A 23 -6.47 -2.83 -22.91
N SER A 24 -7.04 -2.05 -21.99
CA SER A 24 -7.25 -2.44 -20.60
C SER A 24 -8.38 -3.46 -20.45
N ALA A 25 -8.01 -4.75 -20.37
CA ALA A 25 -8.95 -5.84 -20.08
C ALA A 25 -9.68 -5.62 -18.74
N ALA A 26 -8.94 -5.22 -17.71
CA ALA A 26 -9.48 -4.93 -16.38
C ALA A 26 -10.54 -3.81 -16.40
N ALA A 27 -10.33 -2.75 -17.20
CA ALA A 27 -11.32 -1.68 -17.32
C ALA A 27 -12.63 -2.16 -17.97
N LEU A 28 -12.54 -3.06 -18.95
CA LEU A 28 -13.72 -3.63 -19.61
C LEU A 28 -14.45 -4.65 -18.72
N GLU A 29 -13.71 -5.45 -17.95
CA GLU A 29 -14.27 -6.37 -16.96
C GLU A 29 -15.00 -5.61 -15.85
N ALA A 30 -14.41 -4.52 -15.34
CA ALA A 30 -15.05 -3.66 -14.35
C ALA A 30 -16.36 -3.04 -14.84
N LEU A 31 -16.49 -2.76 -16.14
CA LEU A 31 -17.72 -2.24 -16.75
C LEU A 31 -18.78 -3.33 -16.98
N ARG A 32 -18.37 -4.60 -17.12
CA ARG A 32 -19.24 -5.76 -17.32
C ARG A 32 -19.77 -6.35 -16.02
N ALA A 33 -19.06 -6.17 -14.91
CA ALA A 33 -19.47 -6.69 -13.60
C ALA A 33 -20.76 -6.00 -13.15
N ASP A 34 -21.83 -6.78 -12.95
CA ASP A 34 -23.09 -6.26 -12.43
C ASP A 34 -23.01 -6.08 -10.91
N LYS A 35 -23.70 -5.03 -10.45
CA LYS A 35 -23.68 -4.44 -9.11
C LYS A 35 -23.32 -5.42 -7.97
N SER A 36 -22.11 -5.33 -7.43
CA SER A 36 -21.90 -5.36 -5.97
C SER A 36 -20.44 -5.12 -5.55
N LYS A 37 -20.33 -4.31 -4.49
CA LYS A 37 -19.16 -4.02 -3.63
C LYS A 37 -18.06 -3.15 -4.27
N ALA A 38 -18.00 -1.90 -3.78
CA ALA A 38 -17.06 -0.83 -4.13
C ALA A 38 -17.28 -0.20 -5.51
N CYS A 39 -18.31 0.65 -5.61
CA CYS A 39 -18.45 1.59 -6.70
C CYS A 39 -17.27 2.56 -6.73
N LEU A 40 -16.31 2.34 -7.64
CA LEU A 40 -15.52 3.45 -8.16
C LEU A 40 -16.50 4.40 -8.86
N ASP A 41 -16.61 5.66 -8.39
CA ASP A 41 -17.51 6.68 -8.95
C ASP A 41 -17.43 6.80 -10.49
N LEU A 42 -16.24 6.53 -11.06
CA LEU A 42 -15.99 6.51 -12.50
C LEU A 42 -16.74 5.40 -13.26
N VAL A 43 -16.87 4.21 -12.67
CA VAL A 43 -17.58 3.08 -13.31
C VAL A 43 -19.07 3.39 -13.41
N ILE A 44 -19.64 3.96 -12.33
CA ILE A 44 -21.03 4.43 -12.34
C ILE A 44 -21.22 5.54 -13.38
N GLU A 45 -20.32 6.53 -13.43
CA GLU A 45 -20.42 7.63 -14.38
C GLU A 45 -20.42 7.11 -15.83
N ILE A 46 -19.51 6.18 -16.14
CA ILE A 46 -19.43 5.54 -17.45
C ILE A 46 -20.72 4.79 -17.77
N GLN A 47 -21.21 3.95 -16.84
CA GLN A 47 -22.46 3.20 -17.05
C GLN A 47 -23.67 4.12 -17.28
N ASN A 48 -23.76 5.22 -16.52
CA ASN A 48 -24.82 6.22 -16.70
C ASN A 48 -24.76 6.90 -18.08
N ILE A 49 -23.56 7.24 -18.57
CA ILE A 49 -23.40 7.79 -19.93
C ILE A 49 -23.81 6.75 -20.98
N MET A 50 -23.37 5.49 -20.85
CA MET A 50 -23.75 4.44 -21.79
C MET A 50 -25.26 4.20 -21.83
N CYS A 51 -25.94 4.21 -20.68
CA CYS A 51 -27.39 4.11 -20.62
C CYS A 51 -28.09 5.29 -21.32
N ARG A 52 -27.57 6.52 -21.18
CA ARG A 52 -28.12 7.71 -21.87
C ARG A 52 -27.92 7.65 -23.38
N ILE A 53 -26.77 7.17 -23.84
CA ILE A 53 -26.48 7.04 -25.28
C ILE A 53 -27.30 5.88 -25.89
N GLY A 54 -27.43 4.77 -25.17
CA GLY A 54 -28.02 3.52 -25.64
C GLY A 54 -29.50 3.58 -26.03
N SER A 55 -30.24 4.63 -25.67
CA SER A 55 -31.62 4.83 -26.11
C SER A 55 -31.73 5.28 -27.57
N GLU A 56 -30.68 5.85 -28.15
CA GLU A 56 -30.71 6.46 -29.48
C GLU A 56 -29.52 6.06 -30.38
N HIS A 57 -28.40 5.61 -29.79
CA HIS A 57 -27.15 5.33 -30.49
C HIS A 57 -26.51 4.04 -29.99
N LYS A 58 -25.81 3.32 -30.87
CA LYS A 58 -25.17 2.04 -30.57
C LYS A 58 -23.69 2.26 -30.26
N VAL A 59 -23.28 1.96 -29.04
CA VAL A 59 -21.87 1.96 -28.62
C VAL A 59 -21.43 0.55 -28.26
N ILE A 60 -20.34 0.08 -28.86
CA ILE A 60 -19.74 -1.22 -28.58
C ILE A 60 -18.37 -0.99 -27.95
N LEU A 61 -18.13 -1.59 -26.78
CA LEU A 61 -16.82 -1.66 -26.16
C LEU A 61 -16.11 -2.95 -26.60
N CYS A 62 -14.95 -2.81 -27.24
CA CYS A 62 -14.14 -3.93 -27.72
C CYS A 62 -12.80 -3.97 -26.98
N TRP A 63 -12.36 -5.17 -26.63
CA TRP A 63 -10.99 -5.35 -26.13
C TRP A 63 -10.03 -5.51 -27.30
N VAL A 64 -8.87 -4.85 -27.23
CA VAL A 64 -7.76 -5.02 -28.19
C VAL A 64 -6.47 -5.35 -27.43
N PRO A 65 -5.65 -6.30 -27.88
CA PRO A 65 -4.39 -6.59 -27.21
C PRO A 65 -3.40 -5.44 -27.38
N VAL A 66 -2.62 -5.15 -26.33
CA VAL A 66 -1.46 -4.26 -26.42
C VAL A 66 -0.36 -4.98 -27.21
N HIS A 67 -0.32 -4.77 -28.52
CA HIS A 67 0.75 -5.30 -29.37
C HIS A 67 1.32 -4.21 -30.30
N PRO A 68 2.65 -4.20 -30.50
CA PRO A 68 3.27 -3.39 -31.56
C PRO A 68 2.79 -3.88 -32.93
N GLY A 69 2.41 -2.95 -33.81
CA GLY A 69 1.91 -3.17 -35.16
C GLY A 69 0.46 -2.77 -35.41
N VAL A 70 -0.32 -2.40 -34.38
CA VAL A 70 -1.67 -1.82 -34.57
C VAL A 70 -1.56 -0.30 -34.68
N GLU A 71 -1.49 0.19 -35.92
CA GLU A 71 -1.25 1.60 -36.25
C GLU A 71 -2.15 2.58 -35.48
N GLY A 72 -3.44 2.25 -35.31
CA GLY A 72 -4.39 3.07 -34.57
C GLY A 72 -4.08 3.15 -33.07
N ASN A 73 -3.65 2.04 -32.45
CA ASN A 73 -3.30 2.01 -31.03
C ASN A 73 -2.00 2.77 -30.78
N GLU A 74 -1.00 2.57 -31.63
CA GLU A 74 0.28 3.27 -31.55
C GLU A 74 0.12 4.80 -31.69
N LYS A 75 -0.78 5.24 -32.58
CA LYS A 75 -1.09 6.66 -32.74
C LYS A 75 -1.77 7.25 -31.51
N VAL A 76 -2.68 6.51 -30.88
CA VAL A 76 -3.34 6.94 -29.64
C VAL A 76 -2.34 7.01 -28.49
N ASP A 77 -1.46 6.01 -28.35
CA ASP A 77 -0.40 5.99 -27.33
C ASP A 77 0.59 7.15 -27.51
N LEU A 78 0.97 7.46 -28.75
CA LEU A 78 1.84 8.58 -29.06
C LEU A 78 1.18 9.91 -28.66
N LEU A 79 -0.09 10.12 -29.04
CA LEU A 79 -0.84 11.32 -28.67
C LEU A 79 -1.04 11.45 -27.15
N ALA A 80 -1.27 10.33 -26.45
CA ALA A 80 -1.36 10.31 -25.00
C ALA A 80 -0.03 10.73 -24.35
N LYS A 81 1.11 10.18 -24.82
CA LYS A 81 2.45 10.57 -24.35
C LYS A 81 2.77 12.03 -24.63
N GLU A 82 2.41 12.56 -25.80
CA GLU A 82 2.57 13.98 -26.12
C GLU A 82 1.72 14.90 -25.24
N SER A 83 0.53 14.45 -24.82
CA SER A 83 -0.35 15.24 -23.97
C SER A 83 0.22 15.45 -22.56
N LEU A 84 0.99 14.49 -22.05
CA LEU A 84 1.70 14.61 -20.77
C LEU A 84 2.74 15.74 -20.79
N LEU A 85 3.40 15.95 -21.94
CA LEU A 85 4.39 17.01 -22.13
C LEU A 85 3.76 18.41 -22.23
N LYS A 86 2.49 18.51 -22.66
CA LYS A 86 1.78 19.77 -22.86
C LYS A 86 1.11 20.32 -21.61
N GLY A 87 1.11 19.57 -20.50
CA GLY A 87 0.69 20.06 -19.18
C GLY A 87 -0.78 20.48 -19.07
N THR A 88 -1.66 20.03 -19.96
CA THR A 88 -3.09 20.32 -19.86
C THR A 88 -3.70 19.50 -18.71
N GLY A 89 -3.68 20.07 -17.51
CA GLY A 89 -4.26 19.45 -16.32
C GLY A 89 -5.75 19.20 -16.50
N ILE A 90 -6.15 17.93 -16.60
CA ILE A 90 -7.54 17.53 -16.49
C ILE A 90 -7.92 17.66 -15.02
N HIS A 91 -8.76 18.64 -14.69
CA HIS A 91 -9.28 18.79 -13.33
C HIS A 91 -10.28 17.65 -13.03
N LYS A 92 -9.81 16.62 -12.33
CA LYS A 92 -10.65 15.55 -11.78
C LYS A 92 -11.03 15.93 -10.34
N PRO A 93 -12.31 15.86 -9.95
CA PRO A 93 -12.65 15.83 -8.53
C PRO A 93 -12.04 14.55 -7.94
N LEU A 94 -11.15 14.70 -6.98
CA LEU A 94 -10.52 13.59 -6.26
C LEU A 94 -11.61 12.68 -5.67
N GLY A 95 -11.50 11.37 -5.93
CA GLY A 95 -12.42 10.40 -5.36
C GLY A 95 -12.28 10.37 -3.83
N ARG A 96 -13.31 9.91 -3.10
CA ARG A 96 -13.31 9.89 -1.63
C ARG A 96 -12.05 9.25 -1.01
N VAL A 97 -11.50 8.22 -1.66
CA VAL A 97 -10.28 7.52 -1.22
C VAL A 97 -9.03 8.39 -1.47
N GLU A 98 -8.91 8.99 -2.64
CA GLU A 98 -7.80 9.88 -3.02
C GLU A 98 -7.80 11.15 -2.14
N LEU A 99 -8.98 11.75 -1.92
CA LEU A 99 -9.16 12.93 -1.06
C LEU A 99 -8.80 12.63 0.40
N LYS A 100 -9.20 11.45 0.91
CA LYS A 100 -8.84 11.00 2.25
C LYS A 100 -7.33 10.74 2.36
N GLY A 101 -6.71 10.18 1.32
CA GLY A 101 -5.26 9.99 1.23
C GLY A 101 -4.52 11.33 1.34
N LEU A 102 -4.87 12.31 0.52
CA LEU A 102 -4.24 13.64 0.50
C LEU A 102 -4.41 14.41 1.80
N ILE A 103 -5.60 14.40 2.41
CA ILE A 103 -5.82 15.01 3.72
C ILE A 103 -4.94 14.33 4.78
N GLN A 104 -4.78 13.01 4.68
CA GLN A 104 -3.97 12.26 5.62
C GLN A 104 -2.47 12.49 5.41
N GLU A 105 -2.00 12.59 4.17
CA GLU A 105 -0.62 12.98 3.82
C GLU A 105 -0.29 14.38 4.34
N GLY A 106 -1.13 15.38 4.06
CA GLY A 106 -0.93 16.74 4.58
C GLY A 106 -0.95 16.80 6.11
N ALA A 107 -1.80 16.01 6.76
CA ALA A 107 -1.81 15.89 8.22
C ALA A 107 -0.53 15.23 8.76
N ILE A 108 0.05 14.27 8.04
CA ILE A 108 1.32 13.63 8.38
C ILE A 108 2.47 14.64 8.23
N GLU A 109 2.53 15.40 7.13
CA GLU A 109 3.57 16.41 6.88
C GLU A 109 3.56 17.54 7.92
N GLU A 110 2.37 18.08 8.23
CA GLU A 110 2.21 19.15 9.22
C GLU A 110 2.61 18.67 10.63
N TRP A 111 2.29 17.41 10.93
CA TRP A 111 2.66 16.75 12.17
C TRP A 111 4.17 16.47 12.27
N GLN A 112 4.80 15.96 11.20
CA GLN A 112 6.25 15.73 11.13
C GLN A 112 7.03 17.03 11.38
N SER A 113 6.61 18.11 10.72
CA SER A 113 7.19 19.45 10.92
C SER A 113 7.06 19.94 12.36
N GLY A 114 6.01 19.53 13.07
CA GLY A 114 5.85 19.80 14.51
C GLY A 114 6.83 18.99 15.36
N CYS A 115 7.03 17.72 15.03
CA CYS A 115 7.89 16.78 15.74
C CYS A 115 9.37 17.21 15.70
N GLU A 116 9.88 17.60 14.53
CA GLU A 116 11.26 18.09 14.37
C GLU A 116 11.53 19.35 15.22
N ARG A 117 10.53 20.24 15.34
CA ARG A 117 10.60 21.45 16.17
C ARG A 117 10.64 21.15 17.68
N GLU A 118 10.09 20.03 18.12
CA GLU A 118 10.08 19.62 19.53
C GLU A 118 11.30 18.78 19.91
N ALA A 119 11.78 17.90 19.01
CA ALA A 119 12.99 17.10 19.22
C ALA A 119 14.24 17.95 19.53
N GLY A 120 14.34 19.15 18.94
CA GLY A 120 15.42 20.10 19.24
C GLY A 120 15.46 20.65 20.68
N ARG A 121 14.40 20.45 21.50
CA ARG A 121 14.30 21.04 22.84
C ARG A 121 14.64 20.09 24.02
N ARG A 122 14.76 18.77 23.82
CA ARG A 122 14.93 17.81 24.93
C ARG A 122 16.18 16.94 24.74
N ARG A 123 17.20 17.14 25.57
CA ARG A 123 18.53 16.50 25.45
C ARG A 123 18.65 15.09 26.05
N ASP A 124 17.62 14.58 26.70
CA ASP A 124 17.71 13.35 27.51
C ASP A 124 16.78 12.20 27.05
N ARG A 125 16.01 12.42 25.99
CA ARG A 125 15.07 11.43 25.44
C ARG A 125 15.20 11.42 23.92
N SER A 126 15.14 10.23 23.32
CA SER A 126 15.02 10.10 21.86
C SER A 126 13.55 10.10 21.50
N VAL A 127 13.20 10.89 20.49
CA VAL A 127 11.84 10.97 19.94
C VAL A 127 11.81 10.06 18.73
N GLU A 128 11.11 8.94 18.84
CA GLU A 128 11.00 7.95 17.76
C GLU A 128 9.54 7.83 17.31
N PHE A 129 9.34 7.38 16.07
CA PHE A 129 8.02 7.04 15.55
C PHE A 129 7.65 5.62 15.98
N GLY A 130 6.48 5.41 16.57
CA GLY A 130 5.96 4.11 16.99
C GLY A 130 5.02 3.52 15.95
N LEU A 131 5.19 2.23 15.62
CA LEU A 131 4.25 1.43 14.85
C LEU A 131 3.75 0.25 15.70
N SER A 132 2.44 0.05 15.75
CA SER A 132 1.83 -1.13 16.41
C SER A 132 1.75 -2.28 15.43
N ASP A 133 2.41 -3.38 15.77
CA ASP A 133 2.32 -4.65 15.05
C ASP A 133 1.68 -5.71 15.95
N SER A 134 0.72 -6.44 15.38
CA SER A 134 0.09 -7.58 16.05
C SER A 134 1.05 -8.77 16.10
N PRO A 135 1.13 -9.49 17.24
CA PRO A 135 1.81 -10.77 17.29
C PRO A 135 1.28 -11.72 16.18
N PRO A 136 2.18 -12.47 15.50
CA PRO A 136 3.61 -12.63 15.80
C PRO A 136 4.55 -11.60 15.12
N TYR A 137 4.03 -10.71 14.27
CA TYR A 137 4.85 -9.90 13.37
C TYR A 137 5.83 -8.96 14.07
N ALA A 138 5.44 -8.37 15.20
CA ALA A 138 6.33 -7.50 15.97
C ALA A 138 7.61 -8.23 16.42
N GLY A 139 7.46 -9.46 16.92
CA GLY A 139 8.58 -10.31 17.31
C GLY A 139 9.42 -10.75 16.12
N LEU A 140 8.76 -11.14 15.02
CA LEU A 140 9.45 -11.53 13.78
C LEU A 140 10.32 -10.40 13.20
N VAL A 141 9.88 -9.14 13.32
CA VAL A 141 10.68 -7.98 12.93
C VAL A 141 11.89 -7.82 13.86
N LEU A 142 11.66 -7.84 15.17
CA LEU A 142 12.72 -7.61 16.16
C LEU A 142 13.75 -8.74 16.26
N ASP A 143 13.36 -9.96 15.89
CA ASP A 143 14.27 -11.11 15.75
C ASP A 143 14.91 -11.20 14.35
N GLY A 144 14.59 -10.25 13.45
CA GLY A 144 15.20 -10.13 12.13
C GLY A 144 14.76 -11.17 11.11
N VAL A 145 13.68 -11.91 11.38
CA VAL A 145 13.09 -12.87 10.44
C VAL A 145 12.25 -12.16 9.39
N LYS A 146 11.48 -11.15 9.81
CA LYS A 146 10.71 -10.29 8.91
C LYS A 146 11.49 -9.01 8.60
N THR A 147 11.99 -8.92 7.38
CA THR A 147 12.82 -7.81 6.88
C THR A 147 12.07 -6.91 5.91
N VAL A 148 10.84 -7.26 5.54
CA VAL A 148 9.95 -6.43 4.72
C VAL A 148 8.63 -6.23 5.45
N GLU A 149 8.27 -5.00 5.76
CA GLU A 149 6.96 -4.65 6.30
C GLU A 149 5.95 -4.43 5.16
N SER A 150 4.69 -4.82 5.36
CA SER A 150 3.65 -4.72 4.32
C SER A 150 2.40 -4.03 4.82
N ARG A 151 1.97 -2.96 4.15
CA ARG A 151 0.80 -2.17 4.53
C ARG A 151 -0.06 -1.83 3.31
N TRP A 152 -1.36 -1.63 3.51
CA TRP A 152 -2.24 -1.14 2.44
C TRP A 152 -2.02 0.33 2.06
N ARG A 153 -1.28 1.08 2.89
CA ARG A 153 -0.95 2.50 2.68
C ARG A 153 0.55 2.70 2.89
N PRO A 154 1.21 3.64 2.18
CA PRO A 154 2.65 3.92 2.29
C PRO A 154 3.00 4.72 3.55
N LEU A 155 2.51 4.32 4.73
CA LEU A 155 2.68 5.09 5.96
C LEU A 155 4.15 5.24 6.38
N LEU A 156 5.01 4.30 5.97
CA LEU A 156 6.43 4.30 6.31
C LEU A 156 7.31 5.01 5.28
N ALA A 157 6.78 5.37 4.10
CA ALA A 157 7.57 6.05 3.07
C ALA A 157 8.19 7.37 3.56
N PRO A 158 7.48 8.21 4.36
CA PRO A 158 8.08 9.43 4.91
C PRO A 158 9.16 9.20 5.97
N LEU A 159 9.34 7.96 6.44
CA LEU A 159 10.31 7.58 7.46
C LEU A 159 11.57 6.93 6.87
N GLU A 160 11.75 6.96 5.55
CA GLU A 160 12.94 6.42 4.92
C GLU A 160 14.23 7.01 5.54
N ASN A 161 15.19 6.13 5.84
CA ASN A 161 16.45 6.43 6.52
C ASN A 161 16.30 6.93 7.98
N GLN A 162 15.14 6.71 8.60
CA GLN A 162 14.91 6.99 10.02
C GLN A 162 14.79 5.70 10.84
N THR A 163 14.92 5.85 12.16
CA THR A 163 14.65 4.77 13.10
C THR A 163 13.17 4.81 13.52
N LEU A 164 12.57 3.63 13.61
CA LEU A 164 11.19 3.39 14.00
C LEU A 164 11.17 2.49 15.23
N ALA A 165 10.41 2.91 16.24
CA ALA A 165 10.09 2.10 17.40
C ALA A 165 8.99 1.08 17.09
N VAL A 166 9.24 -0.17 17.48
CA VAL A 166 8.30 -1.29 17.30
C VAL A 166 7.51 -1.47 18.60
N HIS A 167 6.19 -1.36 18.49
CA HIS A 167 5.24 -1.63 19.57
C HIS A 167 4.54 -2.95 19.33
N ILE A 168 4.53 -3.80 20.36
CA ILE A 168 3.82 -5.07 20.35
C ILE A 168 2.36 -4.81 20.74
N ALA A 169 1.44 -5.00 19.80
CA ALA A 169 0.02 -4.81 20.07
C ALA A 169 -0.53 -5.88 21.04
N GLN A 170 -1.62 -5.55 21.73
CA GLN A 170 -2.26 -6.51 22.66
C GLN A 170 -3.00 -7.64 21.95
N ARG A 171 -3.57 -7.36 20.78
CA ARG A 171 -4.37 -8.32 20.02
C ARG A 171 -3.51 -9.06 19.01
N ASP A 172 -3.70 -10.38 18.97
CA ASP A 172 -3.10 -11.25 17.96
C ASP A 172 -3.58 -10.90 16.55
N TRP A 173 -2.74 -11.23 15.59
CA TRP A 173 -3.13 -11.31 14.20
C TRP A 173 -4.12 -12.46 14.01
N GLU A 174 -5.21 -12.22 13.28
CA GLU A 174 -6.28 -13.23 13.10
C GLU A 174 -5.91 -14.31 12.06
N GLY A 175 -4.86 -14.10 11.28
CA GLY A 175 -4.42 -15.00 10.22
C GLY A 175 -3.33 -15.99 10.64
N GLU A 176 -3.23 -17.09 9.89
CA GLU A 176 -2.27 -18.18 10.10
C GLU A 176 -1.32 -18.36 8.91
N GLU A 177 -1.36 -17.43 7.95
CA GLU A 177 -0.57 -17.49 6.71
C GLU A 177 0.93 -17.46 6.98
N TRP A 178 1.35 -16.76 8.03
CA TRP A 178 2.74 -16.69 8.46
C TRP A 178 3.30 -18.07 8.82
N LYS A 179 2.50 -18.98 9.42
CA LYS A 179 2.95 -20.35 9.74
C LYS A 179 3.34 -21.10 8.47
N ALA A 180 2.53 -20.96 7.42
CA ALA A 180 2.79 -21.61 6.13
C ALA A 180 4.10 -21.12 5.50
N VAL A 181 4.41 -19.81 5.63
CA VAL A 181 5.66 -19.22 5.14
C VAL A 181 6.87 -19.72 5.95
N LEU A 182 6.75 -19.74 7.28
CA LEU A 182 7.82 -20.21 8.17
C LEU A 182 8.13 -21.70 7.96
N SER A 183 7.10 -22.56 7.91
CA SER A 183 7.30 -24.00 7.80
C SER A 183 7.61 -24.47 6.38
N GLY A 184 7.12 -23.75 5.37
CA GLY A 184 7.29 -24.10 3.96
C GLY A 184 8.57 -23.47 3.40
N PRO A 185 8.49 -22.30 2.75
CA PRO A 185 9.64 -21.64 2.12
C PRO A 185 10.86 -21.43 3.03
N LEU A 186 10.65 -21.07 4.30
CA LEU A 186 11.76 -20.87 5.25
C LEU A 186 12.22 -22.18 5.94
N GLY A 187 11.50 -23.28 5.72
CA GLY A 187 11.90 -24.63 6.16
C GLY A 187 12.02 -24.81 7.67
N MET A 188 11.38 -23.95 8.48
CA MET A 188 11.45 -24.04 9.94
C MET A 188 10.62 -25.22 10.46
N ASN A 189 11.20 -26.00 11.36
CA ASN A 189 10.48 -27.06 12.05
C ASN A 189 9.62 -26.50 13.21
N PRO A 190 8.68 -27.29 13.76
CA PRO A 190 7.79 -26.81 14.82
C PRO A 190 8.51 -26.31 16.08
N SER A 191 9.65 -26.90 16.48
CA SER A 191 10.38 -26.45 17.66
C SER A 191 11.10 -25.11 17.42
N GLN A 192 11.60 -24.88 16.21
CA GLN A 192 12.15 -23.58 15.80
C GLN A 192 11.07 -22.49 15.77
N ILE A 193 9.89 -22.81 15.22
CA ILE A 193 8.76 -21.87 15.20
C ILE A 193 8.33 -21.54 16.64
N ASN A 194 8.21 -22.53 17.52
CA ASN A 194 7.85 -22.29 18.92
C ASN A 194 8.90 -21.42 19.64
N ALA A 195 10.20 -21.71 19.47
CA ALA A 195 11.26 -20.90 20.06
C ALA A 195 11.24 -19.45 19.55
N LEU A 196 10.90 -19.25 18.27
CA LEU A 196 10.75 -17.93 17.68
C LEU A 196 9.54 -17.18 18.25
N MET A 197 8.42 -17.86 18.49
CA MET A 197 7.26 -17.26 19.15
C MET A 197 7.58 -16.86 20.60
N GLU A 198 8.26 -17.74 21.34
CA GLU A 198 8.71 -17.45 22.72
C GLU A 198 9.66 -16.26 22.79
N SER A 199 10.61 -16.16 21.84
CA SER A 199 11.52 -15.01 21.72
C SER A 199 10.75 -13.72 21.43
N GLY A 200 9.83 -13.74 20.47
CA GLY A 200 9.01 -12.59 20.10
C GLY A 200 8.11 -12.06 21.22
N GLU A 201 7.73 -12.90 22.18
CA GLU A 201 6.90 -12.53 23.33
C GLU A 201 7.70 -12.23 24.61
N ARG A 202 9.03 -12.21 24.57
CA ARG A 202 9.90 -12.05 25.75
C ARG A 202 9.62 -10.81 26.60
N PHE A 203 9.09 -9.75 25.99
CA PHE A 203 8.74 -8.48 26.63
C PHE A 203 7.24 -8.29 26.86
N GLY A 204 6.44 -9.33 26.58
CA GLY A 204 4.99 -9.28 26.65
C GLY A 204 4.38 -8.38 25.58
N ARG A 205 3.19 -7.85 25.87
CA ARG A 205 2.36 -7.09 24.91
C ARG A 205 1.96 -5.74 25.47
N GLY A 206 1.61 -4.81 24.58
CA GLY A 206 1.26 -3.44 24.93
C GLY A 206 2.47 -2.60 25.35
N VAL A 207 3.62 -2.87 24.73
CA VAL A 207 4.91 -2.24 25.05
C VAL A 207 5.64 -1.85 23.78
N VAL A 208 6.44 -0.78 23.83
CA VAL A 208 7.51 -0.60 22.86
C VAL A 208 8.65 -1.52 23.27
N ALA A 209 9.04 -2.40 22.36
CA ALA A 209 9.96 -3.50 22.64
C ALA A 209 11.31 -3.35 21.94
N GLY A 210 11.38 -2.54 20.88
CA GLY A 210 12.60 -2.39 20.11
C GLY A 210 12.53 -1.28 19.08
N LEU A 211 13.57 -1.21 18.26
CA LEU A 211 13.83 -0.24 17.22
C LEU A 211 14.20 -0.99 15.94
N VAL A 212 13.90 -0.38 14.80
CA VAL A 212 14.28 -0.86 13.47
C VAL A 212 14.55 0.34 12.57
N ASP A 213 15.45 0.19 11.60
CA ASP A 213 15.73 1.25 10.63
C ASP A 213 14.87 1.02 9.38
N VAL A 214 14.22 2.10 8.94
CA VAL A 214 13.26 2.09 7.83
C VAL A 214 13.98 2.44 6.53
N GLY A 215 13.86 1.57 5.53
CA GLY A 215 14.38 1.77 4.19
C GLY A 215 13.31 2.21 3.19
N GLU A 216 13.60 1.99 1.91
CA GLU A 216 12.71 2.34 0.81
C GLU A 216 11.33 1.70 0.98
N THR A 217 10.29 2.46 0.61
CA THR A 217 8.91 1.98 0.52
C THR A 217 8.41 2.04 -0.92
N TRP A 218 7.93 0.93 -1.46
CA TRP A 218 7.42 0.82 -2.82
C TRP A 218 6.11 0.03 -2.88
N GLN A 219 5.32 0.22 -3.93
CA GLN A 219 4.12 -0.58 -4.14
C GLN A 219 4.45 -1.86 -4.89
N CYS A 220 3.98 -3.00 -4.37
CA CYS A 220 4.11 -4.31 -5.02
C CYS A 220 3.21 -4.38 -6.27
N PRO A 221 3.76 -4.64 -7.47
CA PRO A 221 2.97 -4.74 -8.69
C PRO A 221 2.00 -5.92 -8.69
N ILE A 222 0.82 -5.75 -9.30
CA ILE A 222 -0.15 -6.84 -9.52
C ILE A 222 0.44 -7.98 -10.37
N SER A 223 1.32 -7.64 -11.31
CA SER A 223 1.97 -8.60 -12.21
C SER A 223 3.13 -9.36 -11.57
N MET A 224 3.46 -9.09 -10.30
CA MET A 224 4.59 -9.73 -9.61
C MET A 224 4.27 -11.20 -9.32
N GLN A 225 5.14 -12.09 -9.81
CA GLN A 225 4.95 -13.55 -9.78
C GLN A 225 6.31 -14.26 -9.75
N GLY A 226 6.29 -15.57 -9.50
CA GLY A 226 7.49 -16.42 -9.56
C GLY A 226 8.41 -16.26 -8.35
N GLU A 227 9.71 -16.49 -8.57
CA GLU A 227 10.73 -16.52 -7.50
C GLU A 227 10.87 -15.16 -6.78
N GLU A 228 10.70 -14.05 -7.49
CA GLU A 228 10.80 -12.71 -6.90
C GLU A 228 9.68 -12.45 -5.89
N LEU A 229 8.43 -12.82 -6.24
CA LEU A 229 7.30 -12.75 -5.32
C LEU A 229 7.56 -13.65 -4.10
N GLN A 230 7.98 -14.88 -4.33
CA GLN A 230 8.24 -15.83 -3.24
C GLN A 230 9.31 -15.32 -2.29
N HIS A 231 10.38 -14.70 -2.81
CA HIS A 231 11.42 -14.10 -1.99
C HIS A 231 10.89 -12.96 -1.11
N LEU A 232 10.02 -12.11 -1.66
CA LEU A 232 9.36 -11.04 -0.90
C LEU A 232 8.38 -11.59 0.12
N GLU A 233 7.62 -12.64 -0.21
CA GLU A 233 6.71 -13.30 0.73
C GLU A 233 7.47 -13.94 1.90
N CYS A 234 8.63 -14.55 1.63
CA CYS A 234 9.56 -15.03 2.67
C CYS A 234 10.04 -13.87 3.57
N SER A 235 10.49 -12.77 2.95
CA SER A 235 11.04 -11.61 3.66
C SER A 235 9.97 -10.87 4.47
N ALA A 236 8.72 -10.88 4.01
CA ALA A 236 7.59 -10.29 4.70
C ALA A 236 6.89 -11.24 5.68
N VAL A 237 7.22 -12.54 5.62
CA VAL A 237 6.52 -13.62 6.33
C VAL A 237 5.00 -13.56 6.11
N LEU A 238 4.60 -13.23 4.88
CA LEU A 238 3.20 -13.02 4.49
C LEU A 238 3.02 -13.25 3.00
N ILE A 239 1.99 -14.01 2.63
CA ILE A 239 1.59 -14.23 1.23
C ILE A 239 0.66 -13.14 0.70
N GLY A 240 0.51 -13.06 -0.62
CA GLY A 240 -0.43 -12.16 -1.27
C GLY A 240 -0.02 -10.70 -1.06
N LEU A 241 1.20 -10.37 -1.49
CA LEU A 241 1.80 -9.05 -1.33
C LEU A 241 1.38 -8.06 -2.41
N GLN A 242 0.75 -8.52 -3.50
CA GLN A 242 0.34 -7.67 -4.61
C GLN A 242 -0.50 -6.49 -4.12
N GLU A 243 -0.25 -5.31 -4.71
CA GLU A 243 -0.89 -4.02 -4.41
C GLU A 243 -0.59 -3.42 -3.03
N LYS A 244 0.01 -4.18 -2.11
CA LYS A 244 0.49 -3.65 -0.82
C LYS A 244 1.73 -2.78 -1.03
N HIS A 245 1.90 -1.84 -0.11
CA HIS A 245 3.13 -1.08 0.03
C HIS A 245 4.09 -1.89 0.90
N LEU A 246 5.27 -2.16 0.36
CA LEU A 246 6.33 -2.90 1.00
C LEU A 246 7.40 -1.92 1.45
N THR A 247 7.95 -2.13 2.64
CA THR A 247 8.99 -1.28 3.22
C THR A 247 10.13 -2.14 3.71
N TYR A 248 11.36 -1.87 3.27
CA TYR A 248 12.52 -2.56 3.83
C TYR A 248 12.73 -2.15 5.28
N LEU A 249 12.99 -3.16 6.12
CA LEU A 249 13.34 -3.01 7.51
C LEU A 249 14.73 -3.60 7.74
N SER A 250 15.56 -2.89 8.49
CA SER A 250 16.94 -3.31 8.75
C SER A 250 17.38 -2.99 10.18
N ASN A 251 18.48 -3.60 10.60
CA ASN A 251 19.11 -3.33 11.89
C ASN A 251 18.12 -3.40 13.08
N PRO A 252 17.35 -4.51 13.24
CA PRO A 252 16.43 -4.65 14.36
C PRO A 252 17.19 -4.71 15.68
N ARG A 253 16.72 -3.98 16.68
CA ARG A 253 17.34 -3.87 17.99
C ARG A 253 16.26 -3.93 19.06
N TRP A 254 16.34 -4.91 19.94
CA TRP A 254 15.51 -4.89 21.13
C TRP A 254 15.98 -3.82 22.11
N LEU A 255 15.05 -3.20 22.83
CA LEU A 255 15.39 -2.35 23.97
C LEU A 255 15.98 -3.21 25.10
N LYS A 256 16.69 -2.55 26.03
CA LYS A 256 17.21 -3.21 27.24
C LYS A 256 16.08 -3.70 28.15
N GLU A 257 15.01 -2.91 28.26
CA GLU A 257 13.77 -3.25 28.95
C GLU A 257 12.56 -2.69 28.18
N PRO A 258 11.37 -3.31 28.28
CA PRO A 258 10.19 -2.83 27.57
C PRO A 258 9.65 -1.52 28.14
N LEU A 259 9.22 -0.63 27.25
CA LEU A 259 8.55 0.60 27.63
C LEU A 259 7.02 0.41 27.55
N SER A 260 6.36 0.37 28.70
CA SER A 260 4.89 0.27 28.74
C SER A 260 4.24 1.54 28.20
N THR A 261 3.52 1.40 27.09
CA THR A 261 2.78 2.50 26.47
C THR A 261 1.56 1.99 25.73
N ARG A 262 0.52 2.82 25.67
CA ARG A 262 -0.64 2.54 24.82
C ARG A 262 -0.22 2.72 23.36
N GLY A 263 -0.60 1.76 22.52
CA GLY A 263 -0.45 1.91 21.08
C GLY A 263 -1.28 3.09 20.57
N GLY A 264 -0.69 3.89 19.68
CA GLY A 264 -1.39 4.95 18.97
C GLY A 264 -2.13 4.44 17.73
N ARG A 265 -2.87 5.32 17.06
CA ARG A 265 -3.46 5.01 15.74
C ARG A 265 -2.40 5.27 14.67
N ASP A 266 -2.25 4.34 13.73
CA ASP A 266 -1.27 4.43 12.65
C ASP A 266 0.17 4.63 13.20
N LEU A 267 0.81 5.76 12.91
CA LEU A 267 2.08 6.18 13.51
C LEU A 267 1.83 7.19 14.62
N TRP A 268 2.56 7.08 15.72
CA TRP A 268 2.52 8.07 16.80
C TRP A 268 3.92 8.30 17.37
N THR A 269 4.13 9.43 18.05
CA THR A 269 5.41 9.71 18.69
C THR A 269 5.55 8.96 20.00
N VAL A 270 6.71 8.35 20.23
CA VAL A 270 7.10 7.81 21.54
C VAL A 270 8.41 8.43 21.99
N GLU A 271 8.46 8.82 23.26
CA GLU A 271 9.70 9.25 23.90
C GLU A 271 10.35 8.05 24.59
N ILE A 272 11.53 7.65 24.12
CA ILE A 272 12.28 6.52 24.70
C ILE A 272 13.42 7.07 25.57
N PRO A 273 13.45 6.72 26.87
CA PRO A 273 14.58 7.04 27.74
C PRO A 273 15.89 6.44 27.21
N LYS A 274 16.98 7.20 27.24
CA LYS A 274 18.28 6.77 26.71
C LYS A 274 18.84 5.50 27.36
N GLU A 275 18.52 5.27 28.62
CA GLU A 275 18.87 4.06 29.38
C GLU A 275 18.23 2.78 28.83
N LEU A 276 17.10 2.88 28.11
CA LEU A 276 16.43 1.73 27.49
C LEU A 276 16.96 1.41 26.09
N LEU A 277 17.66 2.35 25.46
CA LEU A 277 18.24 2.15 24.13
C LEU A 277 19.31 1.04 24.19
N PRO A 278 19.44 0.21 23.13
CA PRO A 278 20.44 -0.86 23.04
C PRO A 278 21.87 -0.35 23.28
#